data_AF-A0A2R6IP54-F1
#
_entry.id   AF-A0A2R6IP54-F1
#
_cell.length_a   1.000
_cell.length_b   1.000
_cell.length_c   1.000
_cell.angle_alpha   90.00
_cell.angle_beta   90.00
_cell.angle_gamma   90.00
#
_symmetry.space_group_name_H-M   'P 1'
#
loop_
_entity.id
_entity.type
_entity.pdbx_description
1 polymer ?
#
loop_
_entity_poly.entity_id
_entity_poly.type
_entity_poly.pdbx_seq_one_letter_code
_entity_poly.pdbx_strand_id
1 'polypeptide(L)'
;RDLRDRPEFEDATVEDKLGAALPTRRPYDSAVAPGFMAAGDAAGHVNPTTGGGIGGAARAGTYAGEQAVEALDEGDVSESQLWEYNTNVMDHFGARFATLDVYNIFTTAYDVDDLMGMLAALPAEKIAEGLYSGETDIGLWLKVKTAVKAMGHLGTVYDLYETKKLAERVLNHYETYPDDPAAFDRWQDQRDTLMEEVYATTGADPKY
;
A
#
# COMPACT_ATOMS: atom_id res chain seq x y z
N ARG A 1 1.37 -25.54 12.92
CA ARG A 1 1.19 -26.20 14.24
C ARG A 1 0.07 -25.44 14.94
N ASP A 2 -0.93 -26.13 15.50
CA ASP A 2 -2.07 -25.47 16.16
C ASP A 2 -1.60 -24.66 17.38
N LEU A 3 -2.17 -23.47 17.61
CA LEU A 3 -1.82 -22.60 18.73
C LEU A 3 -2.06 -23.30 20.08
N ARG A 4 -2.98 -24.27 20.13
CA ARG A 4 -3.33 -25.07 21.31
C ARG A 4 -2.19 -25.94 21.86
N ASP A 5 -1.25 -26.33 21.01
CA ASP A 5 -0.15 -27.23 21.40
C ASP A 5 1.12 -26.49 21.79
N ARG A 6 1.07 -25.15 21.92
CA ARG A 6 2.22 -24.34 22.30
C ARG A 6 2.32 -24.28 23.83
N PRO A 7 3.48 -24.63 24.42
CA PRO A 7 3.66 -24.68 25.88
C PRO A 7 3.48 -23.29 26.52
N GLU A 8 3.71 -22.21 25.79
CA GLU A 8 3.49 -20.85 26.28
C GLU A 8 2.00 -20.53 26.57
N PHE A 9 1.07 -21.37 26.13
CA PHE A 9 -0.37 -21.24 26.35
C PHE A 9 -0.95 -22.37 27.21
N GLU A 10 -0.12 -23.14 27.92
CA GLU A 10 -0.59 -24.12 28.90
C GLU A 10 -1.44 -23.42 29.99
N ASP A 11 -2.60 -23.99 30.30
CA ASP A 11 -3.61 -23.45 31.23
C ASP A 11 -4.16 -22.05 30.89
N ALA A 12 -3.83 -21.49 29.71
CA ALA A 12 -4.38 -20.21 29.27
C ALA A 12 -5.86 -20.34 28.90
N THR A 13 -6.67 -19.33 29.27
CA THR A 13 -8.08 -19.22 28.89
C THR A 13 -8.26 -18.10 27.88
N VAL A 14 -8.96 -18.37 26.78
CA VAL A 14 -9.35 -17.34 25.81
C VAL A 14 -10.46 -16.49 26.41
N GLU A 15 -10.21 -15.20 26.64
CA GLU A 15 -11.20 -14.26 27.18
C GLU A 15 -12.15 -13.73 26.09
N ASP A 16 -11.61 -13.41 24.91
CA ASP A 16 -12.37 -12.88 23.78
C ASP A 16 -11.78 -13.37 22.45
N LYS A 17 -12.64 -13.49 21.43
CA LYS A 17 -12.27 -13.80 20.05
C LYS A 17 -13.19 -13.06 19.10
N LEU A 18 -12.60 -12.22 18.26
CA LEU A 18 -13.28 -11.50 17.18
C LEU A 18 -12.56 -11.74 15.86
N GLY A 19 -13.31 -11.59 14.76
CA GLY A 19 -12.78 -11.64 13.41
C GLY A 19 -13.60 -10.73 12.51
N ALA A 20 -12.91 -10.03 11.61
CA ALA A 20 -13.51 -9.13 10.62
C ALA A 20 -12.67 -9.17 9.34
N ALA A 21 -13.29 -8.82 8.21
CA ALA A 21 -12.58 -8.59 6.97
C ALA A 21 -11.90 -7.22 7.00
N LEU A 22 -10.71 -7.11 6.41
CA LEU A 22 -9.96 -5.87 6.29
C LEU A 22 -9.63 -5.61 4.81
N PRO A 23 -9.91 -4.40 4.28
CA PRO A 23 -9.55 -4.05 2.91
C PRO A 23 -8.05 -3.73 2.80
N THR A 24 -7.19 -4.75 2.71
CA THR A 24 -5.75 -4.59 2.49
C THR A 24 -5.44 -4.36 1.01
N ARG A 25 -5.81 -3.15 0.55
CA ARG A 25 -5.64 -2.66 -0.82
C ARG A 25 -5.34 -1.16 -0.81
N ARG A 26 -5.01 -0.61 -1.97
CA ARG A 26 -5.09 0.84 -2.22
C ARG A 26 -6.53 1.36 -1.93
N PRO A 27 -6.71 2.63 -1.54
CA PRO A 27 -8.02 3.25 -1.43
C PRO A 27 -8.83 3.15 -2.72
N TYR A 28 -10.15 3.29 -2.62
CA TYR A 28 -10.93 3.58 -3.82
C TYR A 28 -10.49 4.93 -4.39
N ASP A 29 -10.44 5.00 -5.71
CA ASP A 29 -9.89 6.12 -6.43
C ASP A 29 -10.77 7.35 -6.31
N SER A 30 -12.10 7.15 -6.30
CA SER A 30 -13.06 8.13 -5.81
C SER A 30 -13.92 7.47 -4.75
N ALA A 31 -14.12 8.18 -3.64
CA ALA A 31 -15.02 7.78 -2.57
C ALA A 31 -16.21 8.74 -2.44
N VAL A 32 -16.51 9.50 -3.50
CA VAL A 32 -17.61 10.48 -3.54
C VAL A 32 -18.56 10.24 -4.70
N ALA A 33 -19.79 10.72 -4.54
CA ALA A 33 -20.81 10.88 -5.57
C ALA A 33 -21.76 12.00 -5.12
N PRO A 34 -22.70 12.50 -5.97
CA PRO A 34 -23.60 13.57 -5.54
C PRO A 34 -24.36 13.22 -4.25
N GLY A 35 -24.13 14.00 -3.19
CA GLY A 35 -24.69 13.81 -1.86
C GLY A 35 -24.14 12.62 -1.07
N PHE A 36 -23.01 12.03 -1.48
CA PHE A 36 -22.45 10.83 -0.87
C PHE A 36 -20.92 10.92 -0.71
N MET A 37 -20.42 10.55 0.46
CA MET A 37 -19.00 10.30 0.73
C MET A 37 -18.85 9.02 1.55
N ALA A 38 -17.91 8.16 1.17
CA ALA A 38 -17.49 7.00 1.93
C ALA A 38 -16.17 7.28 2.66
N ALA A 39 -15.98 6.74 3.86
CA ALA A 39 -14.75 6.88 4.63
C ALA A 39 -14.40 5.60 5.40
N GLY A 40 -13.16 5.48 5.84
CA GLY A 40 -12.66 4.34 6.62
C GLY A 40 -12.61 3.05 5.79
N ASP A 41 -12.96 1.92 6.38
CA ASP A 41 -12.95 0.61 5.71
C ASP A 41 -13.86 0.60 4.48
N ALA A 42 -14.98 1.34 4.50
CA ALA A 42 -15.89 1.47 3.35
C ALA A 42 -15.22 2.15 2.14
N ALA A 43 -14.16 2.94 2.36
CA ALA A 43 -13.39 3.63 1.32
C ALA A 43 -12.01 2.97 1.06
N GLY A 44 -11.69 1.87 1.73
CA GLY A 44 -10.37 1.21 1.61
C GLY A 44 -9.23 1.98 2.31
N HIS A 45 -9.52 2.71 3.39
CA HIS A 45 -8.52 3.51 4.12
C HIS A 45 -7.69 2.71 5.14
N VAL A 46 -7.47 1.43 4.86
CA VAL A 46 -6.64 0.55 5.68
C VAL A 46 -5.26 0.47 5.06
N ASN A 47 -4.21 0.55 5.88
CA ASN A 47 -2.86 0.36 5.39
C ASN A 47 -2.69 -1.08 4.88
N PRO A 48 -2.35 -1.28 3.58
CA PRO A 48 -2.36 -2.61 2.97
C PRO A 48 -1.26 -3.54 3.49
N THR A 49 -0.19 -3.02 4.10
CA THR A 49 0.91 -3.86 4.64
C THR A 49 0.75 -4.18 6.11
N THR A 50 0.15 -3.28 6.91
CA THR A 50 0.01 -3.48 8.37
C THR A 50 -1.38 -3.92 8.81
N GLY A 51 -2.40 -3.72 7.97
CA GLY A 51 -3.81 -3.90 8.34
C GLY A 51 -4.35 -2.80 9.27
N GLY A 52 -3.57 -1.76 9.58
CA GLY A 52 -4.00 -0.68 10.45
C GLY A 52 -4.96 0.28 9.75
N GLY A 53 -6.23 0.30 10.18
CA GLY A 53 -7.29 1.17 9.62
C GLY A 53 -7.68 2.38 10.46
N ILE A 54 -7.52 2.33 11.79
CA ILE A 54 -8.04 3.36 12.71
C ILE A 54 -7.54 4.77 12.35
N GLY A 55 -6.24 4.91 12.08
CA GLY A 55 -5.66 6.21 11.72
C GLY A 55 -6.16 6.75 10.39
N GLY A 56 -6.27 5.90 9.36
CA GLY A 56 -6.79 6.27 8.05
C GLY A 56 -8.29 6.63 8.12
N ALA A 57 -9.07 5.85 8.88
CA ALA A 57 -10.48 6.13 9.12
C ALA A 57 -10.71 7.44 9.86
N ALA A 58 -9.93 7.73 10.90
CA ALA A 58 -10.05 8.98 11.66
C ALA A 58 -9.72 10.21 10.80
N ARG A 59 -8.61 10.16 10.04
CA ARG A 59 -8.23 11.25 9.11
C ARG A 59 -9.28 11.48 8.03
N ALA A 60 -9.72 10.41 7.39
CA ALA A 60 -10.77 10.48 6.38
C ALA A 60 -12.10 10.96 6.94
N GLY A 61 -12.45 10.59 8.18
CA GLY A 61 -13.64 11.12 8.85
C GLY A 61 -13.57 12.63 9.07
N THR A 62 -12.38 13.15 9.42
CA THR A 62 -12.15 14.60 9.52
C THR A 62 -12.38 15.30 8.18
N TYR A 63 -11.72 14.83 7.11
CA TYR A 63 -11.87 15.44 5.77
C TYR A 63 -13.30 15.35 5.24
N ALA A 64 -13.98 14.22 5.43
CA ALA A 64 -15.37 14.07 5.03
C ALA A 64 -16.29 15.01 5.82
N GLY A 65 -16.02 15.23 7.11
CA GLY A 65 -16.78 16.16 7.94
C GLY A 65 -16.59 17.61 7.51
N GLU A 66 -15.35 18.01 7.24
CA GLU A 66 -15.00 19.36 6.75
C GLU A 66 -15.68 19.63 5.40
N GLN A 67 -15.53 18.71 4.43
CA GLN A 67 -16.15 18.86 3.11
C GLN A 67 -17.68 18.88 3.17
N ALA A 68 -18.28 18.08 4.07
CA ALA A 68 -19.73 18.05 4.22
C ALA A 68 -20.28 19.38 4.74
N VAL A 69 -19.57 20.04 5.67
CA VAL A 69 -19.97 21.35 6.19
C VAL A 69 -19.91 22.39 5.08
N GLU A 70 -18.82 22.43 4.32
CA GLU A 70 -18.65 23.35 3.19
C GLU A 70 -19.73 23.15 2.11
N ALA A 71 -19.96 21.91 1.68
CA ALA A 71 -21.01 21.58 0.73
C ALA A 71 -22.42 22.03 1.18
N LEU A 72 -22.74 21.84 2.47
CA LEU A 72 -24.02 22.26 3.03
C LEU A 72 -24.15 23.78 3.15
N ASP A 73 -23.08 24.48 3.50
CA ASP A 73 -23.05 25.95 3.62
C ASP A 73 -23.22 26.62 2.24
N GLU A 74 -22.63 26.04 1.20
CA GLU A 74 -22.75 26.52 -0.18
C GLU A 74 -24.06 26.06 -0.86
N GLY A 75 -24.75 25.08 -0.26
CA GLY A 75 -25.96 24.50 -0.83
C GLY A 75 -25.70 23.67 -2.09
N ASP A 76 -24.46 23.21 -2.29
CA ASP A 76 -24.07 22.33 -3.38
C ASP A 76 -23.55 21.01 -2.82
N VAL A 77 -24.18 19.90 -3.21
CA VAL A 77 -23.75 18.55 -2.84
C VAL A 77 -23.34 17.75 -4.08
N SER A 78 -22.95 18.45 -5.14
CA SER A 78 -22.43 17.86 -6.38
C SER A 78 -21.14 17.07 -6.15
N GLU A 79 -20.83 16.17 -7.08
CA GLU A 79 -19.56 15.44 -7.06
C GLU A 79 -18.35 16.38 -7.11
N SER A 80 -18.42 17.45 -7.90
CA SER A 80 -17.37 18.48 -7.95
C SER A 80 -17.17 19.17 -6.61
N GLN A 81 -18.25 19.51 -5.90
CA GLN A 81 -18.15 20.12 -4.59
C GLN A 81 -17.54 19.19 -3.54
N LEU A 82 -17.78 17.88 -3.67
CA LEU A 82 -17.24 16.89 -2.75
C LEU A 82 -15.82 16.42 -3.14
N TRP A 83 -15.30 16.85 -4.29
CA TRP A 83 -14.08 16.28 -4.87
C TRP A 83 -12.83 16.54 -4.04
N GLU A 84 -12.75 17.69 -3.37
CA GLU A 84 -11.62 18.05 -2.51
C GLU A 84 -11.41 17.04 -1.36
N TYR A 85 -12.45 16.32 -0.95
CA TYR A 85 -12.31 15.16 -0.06
C TYR A 85 -11.35 14.10 -0.63
N ASN A 86 -11.52 13.72 -1.90
CA ASN A 86 -10.66 12.74 -2.56
C ASN A 86 -9.22 13.26 -2.60
N THR A 87 -9.01 14.51 -3.02
CA THR A 87 -7.67 15.13 -3.09
C THR A 87 -6.98 15.11 -1.73
N ASN A 88 -7.67 15.51 -0.66
CA ASN A 88 -7.13 15.51 0.71
C ASN A 88 -6.76 14.10 1.19
N VAL A 89 -7.57 13.09 0.88
CA VAL A 89 -7.27 11.69 1.20
C VAL A 89 -6.03 11.21 0.43
N MET A 90 -5.98 11.47 -0.88
CA MET A 90 -4.89 11.00 -1.74
C MET A 90 -3.55 11.64 -1.38
N ASP A 91 -3.54 12.95 -1.12
CA ASP A 91 -2.35 13.70 -0.67
C ASP A 91 -1.87 13.21 0.71
N HIS A 92 -2.77 13.08 1.69
CA HIS A 92 -2.35 12.76 3.05
C HIS A 92 -1.81 11.33 3.22
N PHE A 93 -2.51 10.34 2.66
CA PHE A 93 -2.12 8.94 2.82
C PHE A 93 -2.45 8.02 1.65
N GLY A 94 -3.35 8.41 0.75
CA GLY A 94 -3.82 7.54 -0.32
C GLY A 94 -2.72 7.17 -1.32
N ALA A 95 -1.88 8.15 -1.72
CA ALA A 95 -0.72 7.90 -2.57
C ALA A 95 0.24 6.89 -1.96
N ARG A 96 0.59 7.09 -0.68
CA ARG A 96 1.44 6.15 0.06
C ARG A 96 0.80 4.77 0.19
N PHE A 97 -0.52 4.68 0.42
CA PHE A 97 -1.20 3.39 0.52
C PHE A 97 -1.24 2.66 -0.83
N ALA A 98 -1.44 3.38 -1.94
CA ALA A 98 -1.34 2.80 -3.28
C ALA A 98 0.06 2.22 -3.54
N THR A 99 1.12 2.95 -3.17
CA THR A 99 2.50 2.46 -3.25
C THR A 99 2.74 1.22 -2.36
N LEU A 100 2.21 1.22 -1.13
CA LEU A 100 2.35 0.09 -0.21
C LEU A 100 1.58 -1.15 -0.71
N ASP A 101 0.48 -0.96 -1.42
CA ASP A 101 -0.29 -2.06 -2.01
C ASP A 101 0.50 -2.79 -3.10
N VAL A 102 1.32 -2.07 -3.88
CA VAL A 102 2.25 -2.70 -4.86
C VAL A 102 3.17 -3.71 -4.18
N TYR A 103 3.74 -3.35 -3.01
CA TYR A 103 4.54 -4.28 -2.22
C TYR A 103 3.70 -5.40 -1.61
N ASN A 104 2.45 -5.12 -1.23
CA ASN A 104 1.56 -6.15 -0.73
C ASN A 104 1.25 -7.19 -1.81
N ILE A 105 0.95 -6.76 -3.04
CA ILE A 105 0.75 -7.61 -4.22
C ILE A 105 1.99 -8.47 -4.47
N PHE A 106 3.19 -7.85 -4.47
CA PHE A 106 4.44 -8.59 -4.58
C PHE A 106 4.54 -9.67 -3.50
N THR A 107 4.37 -9.33 -2.22
CA THR A 107 4.51 -10.32 -1.14
C THR A 107 3.50 -11.46 -1.20
N THR A 108 2.32 -11.24 -1.78
CA THR A 108 1.31 -12.30 -1.97
C THR A 108 1.62 -13.21 -3.15
N ALA A 109 2.51 -12.81 -4.07
CA ALA A 109 2.88 -13.59 -5.24
C ALA A 109 3.99 -14.62 -4.96
N TYR A 110 4.73 -14.48 -3.86
CA TYR A 110 5.88 -15.33 -3.53
C TYR A 110 5.62 -16.15 -2.28
N ASP A 111 6.20 -17.35 -2.25
CA ASP A 111 6.23 -18.19 -1.07
C ASP A 111 7.08 -17.58 0.05
N VAL A 112 6.68 -17.85 1.29
CA VAL A 112 7.38 -17.33 2.48
C VAL A 112 8.85 -17.74 2.50
N ASP A 113 9.16 -18.96 2.06
CA ASP A 113 10.53 -19.46 2.02
C ASP A 113 11.41 -18.67 1.02
N ASP A 114 10.84 -18.25 -0.12
CA ASP A 114 11.55 -17.43 -1.10
C ASP A 114 11.81 -16.01 -0.59
N LEU A 115 10.81 -15.41 0.07
CA LEU A 115 10.97 -14.11 0.72
C LEU A 115 12.03 -14.15 1.83
N MET A 116 12.05 -15.22 2.63
CA MET A 116 13.05 -15.43 3.67
C MET A 116 14.45 -15.68 3.09
N GLY A 117 14.55 -16.45 2.01
CA GLY A 117 15.80 -16.66 1.26
C GLY A 117 16.36 -15.36 0.69
N MET A 118 15.49 -14.54 0.10
CA MET A 118 15.84 -13.19 -0.35
C MET A 118 16.31 -12.30 0.80
N LEU A 119 15.57 -12.26 1.92
CA LEU A 119 15.94 -11.46 3.09
C LEU A 119 17.31 -11.87 3.67
N ALA A 120 17.60 -13.17 3.72
CA ALA A 120 18.89 -13.69 4.16
C ALA A 120 20.04 -13.36 3.19
N ALA A 121 19.73 -13.14 1.91
CA ALA A 121 20.69 -12.71 0.90
C ALA A 121 20.96 -11.20 0.94
N LEU A 122 20.00 -10.39 1.41
CA LEU A 122 20.15 -8.94 1.54
C LEU A 122 21.10 -8.59 2.71
N PRO A 123 22.08 -7.69 2.51
CA PRO A 123 22.97 -7.26 3.57
C PRO A 123 22.26 -6.22 4.47
N ALA A 124 21.36 -6.70 5.35
CA ALA A 124 20.52 -5.88 6.22
C ALA A 124 21.31 -4.82 7.02
N GLU A 125 22.47 -5.21 7.56
CA GLU A 125 23.36 -4.33 8.33
C GLU A 125 23.89 -3.16 7.50
N LYS A 126 24.17 -3.36 6.20
CA LYS A 126 24.72 -2.34 5.30
C LYS A 126 23.63 -1.44 4.71
N ILE A 127 22.42 -1.97 4.55
CA ILE A 127 21.23 -1.18 4.20
C ILE A 127 20.90 -0.24 5.37
N ALA A 128 20.93 -0.76 6.61
CA ALA A 128 20.75 0.05 7.81
C ALA A 128 21.85 1.12 7.93
N GLU A 129 23.12 0.74 7.74
CA GLU A 129 24.25 1.69 7.79
C GLU A 129 24.11 2.81 6.75
N GLY A 130 23.74 2.49 5.49
CA GLY A 130 23.50 3.49 4.45
C GLY A 130 22.31 4.43 4.72
N LEU A 131 21.27 3.94 5.39
CA LEU A 131 20.14 4.77 5.83
C LEU A 131 20.53 5.74 6.96
N TYR A 132 21.52 5.38 7.79
CA TYR A 132 22.00 6.23 8.89
C TYR A 132 23.18 7.14 8.51
N SER A 133 24.08 6.71 7.63
CA SER A 133 25.31 7.45 7.27
C SER A 133 25.17 8.34 6.03
N GLY A 134 24.13 8.15 5.20
CA GLY A 134 23.88 8.95 4.00
C GLY A 134 24.83 8.67 2.82
N GLU A 135 25.86 7.84 3.00
CA GLU A 135 26.77 7.39 1.96
C GLU A 135 26.81 5.86 1.93
N THR A 136 26.41 5.27 0.81
CA THR A 136 26.53 3.81 0.59
C THR A 136 27.53 3.52 -0.51
N ASP A 137 28.82 3.59 -0.19
CA ASP A 137 29.84 2.94 -1.03
C ASP A 137 29.87 1.44 -0.69
N ILE A 138 28.94 0.69 -1.30
CA ILE A 138 28.88 -0.76 -1.14
C ILE A 138 30.04 -1.34 -1.95
N GLY A 139 31.13 -1.69 -1.25
CA GLY A 139 32.33 -2.25 -1.85
C GLY A 139 32.07 -3.44 -2.77
N LEU A 140 32.82 -3.51 -3.88
CA LEU A 140 32.64 -4.47 -4.99
C LEU A 140 32.56 -5.94 -4.51
N TRP A 141 33.35 -6.30 -3.50
CA TRP A 141 33.36 -7.64 -2.90
C TRP A 141 32.04 -8.01 -2.22
N LEU A 142 31.39 -7.05 -1.58
CA LEU A 142 30.11 -7.28 -0.93
C LEU A 142 29.00 -7.46 -1.97
N LYS A 143 29.02 -6.67 -3.06
CA LYS A 143 28.11 -6.88 -4.21
C LYS A 143 28.25 -8.29 -4.79
N VAL A 144 29.48 -8.79 -4.94
CA VAL A 144 29.75 -10.16 -5.40
C VAL A 144 29.26 -11.20 -4.38
N LYS A 145 29.52 -11.02 -3.08
CA LYS A 145 29.08 -11.95 -2.03
C LYS A 145 27.54 -12.01 -1.92
N THR A 146 26.88 -10.86 -2.04
CA THR A 146 25.42 -10.75 -2.13
C THR A 146 24.90 -11.45 -3.38
N ALA A 147 25.51 -11.23 -4.55
CA ALA A 147 25.13 -11.91 -5.79
C ALA A 147 25.31 -13.44 -5.72
N VAL A 148 26.37 -13.94 -5.08
CA VAL A 148 26.59 -15.38 -4.87
C VAL A 148 25.57 -15.97 -3.89
N LYS A 149 25.25 -15.27 -2.79
CA LYS A 149 24.20 -15.70 -1.85
C LYS A 149 22.80 -15.64 -2.45
N ALA A 150 22.56 -14.67 -3.33
CA ALA A 150 21.31 -14.51 -4.04
C ALA A 150 21.19 -15.42 -5.26
N MET A 151 22.20 -16.23 -5.62
CA MET A 151 22.25 -16.99 -6.89
C MET A 151 21.03 -17.92 -7.12
N GLY A 152 20.35 -18.36 -6.06
CA GLY A 152 19.07 -19.11 -6.13
C GLY A 152 17.80 -18.27 -6.12
N HIS A 153 17.91 -16.96 -5.86
CA HIS A 153 16.82 -15.99 -5.71
C HIS A 153 17.04 -14.72 -6.56
N LEU A 154 17.94 -14.76 -7.55
CA LEU A 154 18.26 -13.59 -8.39
C LEU A 154 17.04 -13.08 -9.17
N GLY A 155 16.14 -14.00 -9.56
CA GLY A 155 14.85 -13.65 -10.15
C GLY A 155 14.01 -12.82 -9.19
N THR A 156 13.72 -13.33 -8.00
CA THR A 156 12.95 -12.62 -6.96
C THR A 156 13.55 -11.27 -6.57
N VAL A 157 14.89 -11.17 -6.49
CA VAL A 157 15.57 -9.89 -6.22
C VAL A 157 15.40 -8.90 -7.37
N TYR A 158 15.46 -9.37 -8.62
CA TYR A 158 15.21 -8.54 -9.79
C TYR A 158 13.74 -8.11 -9.88
N ASP A 159 12.80 -9.01 -9.61
CA ASP A 159 11.37 -8.71 -9.58
C ASP A 159 11.04 -7.71 -8.47
N LEU A 160 11.68 -7.80 -7.30
CA LEU A 160 11.57 -6.79 -6.24
C LEU A 160 12.09 -5.42 -6.70
N TYR A 161 13.19 -5.40 -7.46
CA TYR A 161 13.75 -4.17 -8.01
C TYR A 161 12.82 -3.52 -9.06
N GLU A 162 12.25 -4.30 -9.97
CA GLU A 162 11.27 -3.79 -10.93
C GLU A 162 9.97 -3.37 -10.22
N THR A 163 9.52 -4.14 -9.22
CA THR A 163 8.40 -3.78 -8.34
C THR A 163 8.64 -2.43 -7.66
N LYS A 164 9.85 -2.16 -7.16
CA LYS A 164 10.20 -0.86 -6.56
C LYS A 164 10.02 0.28 -7.57
N LYS A 165 10.48 0.12 -8.81
CA LYS A 165 10.31 1.14 -9.86
C LYS A 165 8.84 1.38 -10.18
N LEU A 166 8.04 0.32 -10.24
CA LEU A 166 6.60 0.43 -10.45
C LEU A 166 5.92 1.12 -9.27
N ALA A 167 6.31 0.80 -8.04
CA ALA A 167 5.82 1.46 -6.84
C ALA A 167 6.13 2.98 -6.87
N GLU A 168 7.33 3.38 -7.31
CA GLU A 168 7.70 4.80 -7.53
C GLU A 168 6.83 5.46 -8.62
N ARG A 169 6.55 4.75 -9.72
CA ARG A 169 5.66 5.26 -10.78
C ARG A 169 4.21 5.42 -10.29
N VAL A 170 3.71 4.46 -9.51
CA VAL A 170 2.39 4.53 -8.86
C VAL A 170 2.35 5.70 -7.88
N LEU A 171 3.38 5.89 -7.06
CA LEU A 171 3.48 7.04 -6.15
C LEU A 171 3.35 8.35 -6.93
N ASN A 172 4.22 8.56 -7.92
CA ASN A 172 4.21 9.79 -8.73
C ASN A 172 2.85 10.01 -9.40
N HIS A 173 2.19 8.94 -9.84
CA HIS A 173 0.87 9.03 -10.47
C HIS A 173 -0.22 9.48 -9.47
N TYR A 174 -0.24 8.90 -8.27
CA TYR A 174 -1.16 9.31 -7.20
C TYR A 174 -0.84 10.69 -6.63
N GLU A 175 0.41 11.14 -6.63
CA GLU A 175 0.78 12.53 -6.28
C GLU A 175 0.28 13.55 -7.33
N THR A 176 -0.10 13.09 -8.52
CA THR A 176 -0.77 13.89 -9.56
C THR A 176 -2.28 13.63 -9.63
N TYR A 177 -2.89 13.20 -8.51
CA TYR A 177 -4.34 13.01 -8.42
C TYR A 177 -5.07 14.31 -8.85
N PRO A 178 -6.12 14.23 -9.68
CA PRO A 178 -6.74 15.42 -10.24
C PRO A 178 -7.53 16.20 -9.19
N ASP A 179 -7.43 17.52 -9.23
CA ASP A 179 -8.25 18.43 -8.41
C ASP A 179 -9.69 18.61 -8.94
N ASP A 180 -9.99 18.05 -10.12
CA ASP A 180 -11.29 18.17 -10.79
C ASP A 180 -11.76 16.80 -11.33
N PRO A 181 -13.03 16.41 -11.10
CA PRO A 181 -13.56 15.13 -11.56
C PRO A 181 -13.49 14.95 -13.09
N ALA A 182 -13.47 16.02 -13.89
CA ALA A 182 -13.36 15.95 -15.34
C ALA A 182 -12.04 15.35 -15.83
N ALA A 183 -10.98 15.39 -15.02
CA ALA A 183 -9.69 14.76 -15.31
C ALA A 183 -9.56 13.33 -14.76
N PHE A 184 -10.56 12.86 -13.99
CA PHE A 184 -10.51 11.60 -13.28
C PHE A 184 -10.43 10.39 -14.19
N ASP A 185 -11.25 10.30 -15.23
CA ASP A 185 -11.26 9.15 -16.15
C ASP A 185 -9.88 8.91 -16.77
N ARG A 186 -9.24 9.99 -17.25
CA ARG A 186 -7.90 9.92 -17.82
C ARG A 186 -6.85 9.52 -16.80
N TRP A 187 -6.96 10.02 -15.57
CA TRP A 187 -6.06 9.62 -14.48
C TRP A 187 -6.26 8.13 -14.19
N GLN A 188 -7.49 7.66 -14.12
CA GLN A 188 -7.83 6.27 -13.83
C GLN A 188 -7.33 5.30 -14.91
N ASP A 189 -7.42 5.65 -16.19
CA ASP A 189 -6.87 4.84 -17.30
C ASP A 189 -5.35 4.62 -17.16
N GLN A 190 -4.62 5.67 -16.75
CA GLN A 190 -3.18 5.59 -16.50
C GLN A 190 -2.88 4.74 -15.27
N ARG A 191 -3.67 4.91 -14.19
CA ARG A 191 -3.62 4.05 -13.01
C ARG A 191 -3.80 2.59 -13.40
N ASP A 192 -4.83 2.27 -14.17
CA ASP A 192 -5.16 0.90 -14.59
C ASP A 192 -3.99 0.28 -15.36
N THR A 193 -3.40 1.02 -16.30
CA THR A 193 -2.19 0.58 -17.02
C THR A 193 -1.03 0.28 -16.07
N LEU A 194 -0.78 1.13 -15.07
CA LEU A 194 0.28 0.89 -14.08
C LEU A 194 0.02 -0.35 -13.24
N MET A 195 -1.24 -0.60 -12.86
CA MET A 195 -1.60 -1.78 -12.08
C MET A 195 -1.50 -3.06 -12.91
N GLU A 196 -1.86 -3.04 -14.20
CA GLU A 196 -1.63 -4.16 -15.12
C GLU A 196 -0.13 -4.51 -15.21
N GLU A 197 0.74 -3.51 -15.31
CA GLU A 197 2.20 -3.71 -15.27
C GLU A 197 2.66 -4.32 -13.94
N VAL A 198 2.12 -3.85 -12.80
CA VAL A 198 2.41 -4.42 -11.47
C VAL A 198 2.04 -5.90 -11.41
N TYR A 199 0.84 -6.28 -11.82
CA TYR A 199 0.42 -7.69 -11.81
C TYR A 199 1.26 -8.54 -12.78
N ALA A 200 1.57 -8.02 -13.97
CA ALA A 200 2.42 -8.71 -14.93
C ALA A 200 3.87 -8.91 -14.43
N THR A 201 4.45 -7.92 -13.76
CA THR A 201 5.81 -8.01 -13.20
C THR A 201 5.88 -8.92 -11.98
N THR A 202 4.89 -8.86 -11.09
CA THR A 202 4.87 -9.68 -9.87
C THR A 202 4.40 -11.11 -10.12
N GLY A 203 3.68 -11.36 -11.22
CA GLY A 203 3.03 -12.64 -11.49
C GLY A 203 1.84 -12.93 -10.56
N ALA A 204 1.39 -11.95 -9.79
CA ALA A 204 0.26 -12.09 -8.88
C ALA A 204 -1.08 -12.11 -9.62
N ASP A 205 -2.01 -12.93 -9.13
CA ASP A 205 -3.41 -12.82 -9.55
C ASP A 205 -4.01 -11.49 -9.04
N PRO A 206 -4.86 -10.81 -9.85
CA PRO A 206 -5.54 -9.60 -9.42
C PRO A 206 -6.33 -9.81 -8.12
N LYS A 207 -6.07 -8.96 -7.12
CA LYS A 207 -6.73 -9.04 -5.80
C LYS A 207 -8.14 -8.49 -5.80
N TYR A 208 -8.45 -7.59 -6.73
CA TYR A 208 -9.72 -6.88 -6.90
C TYR A 208 -9.86 -6.35 -8.32
#